data_AF-A0A7S1LRG6-F1
#
_entry.id   AF-A0A7S1LRG6-F1
#
_cell.length_a   1.000
_cell.length_b   1.000
_cell.length_c   1.000
_cell.angle_alpha   90.00
_cell.angle_beta   90.00
_cell.angle_gamma   90.00
#
_symmetry.space_group_name_H-M   'P 1'
#
loop_
_entity.id
_entity.type
_entity.pdbx_description
1 polymer ?
#
loop_
_entity_poly.entity_id
_entity_poly.type
_entity_poly.pdbx_seq_one_letter_code
_entity_poly.pdbx_strand_id
1 'polypeptide(L)'
;NRITDDGVAKLVENCADGKNTTLEAMLLRANAITNAGAVRVCAWLEQGDCPLKAVHLSGNDFSEALLHDVGAALKTNANLTDLNLNNSMPKVSDIEPLVEAAKDHPSLLVLPLAFDGKARASEPVRDMIRRNKAEVKSRQDVIVQLRAAHAAEVSALKARIAELEDKVRGYEEAGAATTGNALGQMSSLLNSPRED
;
A
#
# COMPACT_ATOMS: atom_id res chain seq x y z
N ASN A 1 8.84 -11.24 1.73
CA ASN A 1 8.18 -12.03 2.79
C ASN A 1 8.27 -13.51 2.41
N ARG A 2 7.94 -14.46 3.29
CA ARG A 2 7.97 -15.92 2.99
C ARG A 2 6.57 -16.54 2.98
N ILE A 3 5.57 -15.81 2.47
CA ILE A 3 4.23 -16.38 2.29
C ILE A 3 4.32 -17.41 1.15
N THR A 4 3.86 -18.63 1.41
CA THR A 4 3.80 -19.73 0.44
C THR A 4 2.37 -19.94 -0.04
N ASP A 5 2.18 -20.88 -0.97
CA ASP A 5 0.86 -21.31 -1.43
C ASP A 5 -0.08 -21.72 -0.28
N ASP A 6 0.45 -22.38 0.75
CA ASP A 6 -0.33 -22.75 1.95
C ASP A 6 -0.80 -21.52 2.73
N GLY A 7 0.03 -20.48 2.78
CA GLY A 7 -0.34 -19.21 3.39
C GLY A 7 -1.48 -18.55 2.63
N VAL A 8 -1.40 -18.53 1.30
CA VAL A 8 -2.48 -18.03 0.43
C VAL A 8 -3.73 -18.88 0.57
N ALA A 9 -3.60 -20.21 0.63
CA ALA A 9 -4.72 -21.12 0.81
C ALA A 9 -5.51 -20.82 2.08
N LYS A 10 -4.80 -20.62 3.20
CA LYS A 10 -5.42 -20.25 4.48
C LYS A 10 -6.07 -18.86 4.43
N LEU A 11 -5.46 -17.90 3.73
CA LEU A 11 -6.07 -16.58 3.55
C LEU A 11 -7.39 -16.69 2.77
N VAL A 12 -7.38 -17.39 1.63
CA VAL A 12 -8.57 -17.61 0.81
C VAL A 12 -9.64 -18.38 1.60
N GLU A 13 -9.27 -19.46 2.28
CA GLU A 13 -10.20 -20.26 3.09
C GLU A 13 -10.92 -19.43 4.16
N ASN A 14 -10.24 -18.45 4.77
CA ASN A 14 -10.80 -17.60 5.81
C ASN A 14 -11.55 -16.37 5.28
N CYS A 15 -11.42 -16.04 4.00
CA CYS A 15 -11.98 -14.80 3.42
C CYS A 15 -13.01 -15.04 2.31
N ALA A 16 -12.90 -16.11 1.55
CA ALA A 16 -13.82 -16.47 0.48
C ALA A 16 -15.17 -17.00 1.01
N ASP A 17 -16.09 -17.31 0.10
CA ASP A 17 -17.41 -17.86 0.38
C ASP A 17 -18.24 -16.98 1.33
N GLY A 18 -18.17 -15.66 1.12
CA GLY A 18 -18.88 -14.66 1.93
C GLY A 18 -18.37 -14.48 3.36
N LYS A 19 -17.29 -15.17 3.77
CA LYS A 19 -16.72 -15.05 5.13
C LYS A 19 -16.14 -13.67 5.41
N ASN A 20 -15.59 -13.02 4.38
CA ASN A 20 -15.09 -11.66 4.46
C ASN A 20 -15.63 -10.82 3.30
N THR A 21 -16.37 -9.78 3.63
CA THR A 21 -16.99 -8.85 2.66
C THR A 21 -16.34 -7.46 2.65
N THR A 22 -15.25 -7.27 3.41
CA THR A 22 -14.60 -5.97 3.61
C THR A 22 -13.16 -5.93 3.11
N LEU A 23 -12.54 -7.07 2.82
CA LEU A 23 -11.17 -7.11 2.32
C LEU A 23 -11.09 -6.63 0.87
N GLU A 24 -10.71 -5.37 0.68
CA GLU A 24 -10.67 -4.77 -0.67
C GLU A 24 -9.31 -4.96 -1.38
N ALA A 25 -8.24 -5.30 -0.66
CA ALA A 25 -6.90 -5.36 -1.25
C ALA A 25 -6.06 -6.53 -0.71
N MET A 26 -5.44 -7.28 -1.62
CA MET A 26 -4.50 -8.36 -1.33
C MET A 26 -3.12 -8.04 -1.94
N LEU A 27 -2.18 -7.64 -1.09
CA LEU A 27 -0.85 -7.18 -1.49
C LEU A 27 0.24 -8.18 -1.08
N LEU A 28 0.53 -9.15 -1.94
CA LEU A 28 1.43 -10.27 -1.67
C LEU A 28 2.67 -10.28 -2.59
N ARG A 29 3.19 -9.09 -2.89
CA ARG A 29 4.39 -8.89 -3.71
C ARG A 29 5.63 -9.54 -3.08
N ALA A 30 6.54 -10.07 -3.91
CA ALA A 30 7.83 -10.62 -3.50
C ALA A 30 7.72 -11.67 -2.37
N ASN A 31 7.00 -12.76 -2.67
CA ASN A 31 6.80 -13.92 -1.81
C ASN A 31 7.21 -15.22 -2.55
N ALA A 32 6.92 -16.38 -1.97
CA ALA A 32 7.16 -17.69 -2.55
C ALA A 32 5.83 -18.34 -2.99
N ILE A 33 4.97 -17.54 -3.63
CA ILE A 33 3.69 -18.01 -4.18
C ILE A 33 3.96 -18.55 -5.57
N THR A 34 3.42 -19.72 -5.88
CA THR A 34 3.47 -20.34 -7.21
C THR A 34 2.10 -20.25 -7.88
N ASN A 35 1.96 -20.84 -9.07
CA ASN A 35 0.64 -20.97 -9.71
C ASN A 35 -0.40 -21.59 -8.77
N ALA A 36 -0.03 -22.55 -7.93
CA ALA A 36 -0.99 -23.24 -7.05
C ALA A 36 -1.66 -22.28 -6.05
N GLY A 37 -0.89 -21.36 -5.45
CA GLY A 37 -1.44 -20.32 -4.59
C GLY A 37 -2.23 -19.28 -5.37
N ALA A 38 -1.71 -18.83 -6.52
CA ALA A 38 -2.38 -17.82 -7.34
C ALA A 38 -3.73 -18.30 -7.92
N VAL A 39 -3.83 -19.56 -8.33
CA VAL A 39 -5.09 -20.18 -8.79
C VAL A 39 -6.18 -20.10 -7.72
N ARG A 40 -5.83 -20.22 -6.43
CA ARG A 40 -6.82 -20.07 -5.35
C ARG A 40 -7.35 -18.64 -5.26
N VAL A 41 -6.51 -17.64 -5.54
CA VAL A 41 -6.94 -16.24 -5.62
C VAL A 41 -7.86 -16.05 -6.83
N CYS A 42 -7.53 -16.63 -7.99
CA CYS A 42 -8.41 -16.61 -9.17
C CYS A 42 -9.77 -17.24 -8.88
N ALA A 43 -9.80 -18.43 -8.26
CA ALA A 43 -11.04 -19.09 -7.87
C ALA A 43 -11.88 -18.25 -6.91
N TRP A 44 -11.25 -17.48 -6.00
CA TRP A 44 -11.97 -16.53 -5.17
C TRP A 44 -12.50 -15.34 -5.97
N LEU A 45 -11.71 -14.78 -6.89
CA LEU A 45 -12.17 -13.68 -7.75
C LEU A 45 -13.36 -14.07 -8.64
N GLU A 46 -13.44 -15.34 -9.05
CA GLU A 46 -14.59 -15.89 -9.80
C GLU A 46 -15.86 -15.97 -8.96
N GLN A 47 -15.78 -15.83 -7.64
CA GLN A 47 -16.95 -15.68 -6.79
C GLN A 47 -17.53 -14.28 -7.02
N GLY A 48 -18.80 -14.20 -7.44
CA GLY A 48 -19.44 -12.94 -7.81
C GLY A 48 -19.55 -11.91 -6.66
N ASP A 49 -19.37 -12.35 -5.40
CA ASP A 49 -19.37 -11.53 -4.20
C ASP A 49 -17.96 -11.16 -3.69
N CYS A 50 -16.90 -11.49 -4.44
CA CYS A 50 -15.54 -11.17 -4.04
C CYS A 50 -15.34 -9.64 -3.87
N PRO A 51 -14.97 -9.15 -2.67
CA PRO A 51 -14.84 -7.72 -2.39
C PRO A 51 -13.52 -7.11 -2.89
N LEU A 52 -12.60 -7.93 -3.42
CA LEU A 52 -11.28 -7.49 -3.83
C LEU A 52 -11.35 -6.51 -5.00
N LYS A 53 -10.83 -5.31 -4.77
CA LYS A 53 -10.58 -4.28 -5.78
C LYS A 53 -9.14 -4.27 -6.26
N ALA A 54 -8.20 -4.76 -5.45
CA ALA A 54 -6.78 -4.80 -5.78
C ALA A 54 -6.11 -6.13 -5.41
N VAL A 55 -5.38 -6.73 -6.36
CA VAL A 55 -4.58 -7.95 -6.17
C VAL A 55 -3.18 -7.73 -6.74
N HIS A 56 -2.17 -7.71 -5.87
CA HIS A 56 -0.77 -7.55 -6.28
C HIS A 56 0.05 -8.77 -5.91
N LEU A 57 0.42 -9.54 -6.92
CA LEU A 57 1.24 -10.74 -6.81
C LEU A 57 2.62 -10.56 -7.47
N SER A 58 3.04 -9.31 -7.74
CA SER A 58 4.29 -9.01 -8.42
C SER A 58 5.53 -9.60 -7.73
N GLY A 59 6.48 -10.18 -8.46
CA GLY A 59 7.73 -10.71 -7.90
C GLY A 59 7.59 -12.09 -7.24
N ASN A 60 6.59 -12.87 -7.63
CA ASN A 60 6.45 -14.30 -7.29
C ASN A 60 6.82 -15.17 -8.50
N ASP A 61 6.91 -16.49 -8.36
CA ASP A 61 7.33 -17.37 -9.47
C ASP A 61 6.14 -18.09 -10.10
N PHE A 62 5.56 -17.47 -11.13
CA PHE A 62 4.45 -18.02 -11.92
C PHE A 62 4.91 -18.45 -13.31
N SER A 63 4.07 -19.24 -13.99
CA SER A 63 4.24 -19.59 -15.41
C SER A 63 3.07 -19.07 -16.25
N GLU A 64 3.23 -19.10 -17.58
CA GLU A 64 2.20 -18.69 -18.56
C GLU A 64 0.87 -19.44 -18.37
N ALA A 65 0.88 -20.64 -17.78
CA ALA A 65 -0.33 -21.41 -17.49
C ALA A 65 -1.32 -20.66 -16.59
N LEU A 66 -0.84 -19.81 -15.68
CA LEU A 66 -1.69 -19.02 -14.77
C LEU A 66 -2.55 -17.98 -15.53
N LEU A 67 -2.14 -17.57 -16.74
CA LEU A 67 -2.88 -16.55 -17.49
C LEU A 67 -4.28 -17.00 -17.89
N HIS A 68 -4.48 -18.31 -18.05
CA HIS A 68 -5.81 -18.86 -18.31
C HIS A 68 -6.75 -18.61 -17.12
N ASP A 69 -6.31 -18.96 -15.91
CA ASP A 69 -7.11 -18.76 -14.68
C ASP A 69 -7.31 -17.29 -14.36
N VAL A 70 -6.32 -16.44 -14.62
CA VAL A 70 -6.49 -14.99 -14.53
C VAL A 70 -7.55 -14.52 -15.52
N GLY A 71 -7.47 -14.94 -16.79
CA GLY A 71 -8.45 -14.56 -17.80
C GLY A 71 -9.88 -15.01 -17.45
N ALA A 72 -10.04 -16.20 -16.86
CA ALA A 72 -11.33 -16.68 -16.37
C ALA A 72 -11.86 -15.81 -15.22
N ALA A 73 -11.02 -15.51 -14.23
CA ALA A 73 -11.36 -14.62 -13.13
C ALA A 73 -11.79 -13.23 -13.59
N LEU A 74 -11.09 -12.65 -14.58
CA LEU A 74 -11.42 -11.31 -15.09
C LEU A 74 -12.72 -11.24 -15.89
N LYS A 75 -13.16 -12.34 -16.51
CA LYS A 75 -14.44 -12.39 -17.21
C LYS A 75 -15.64 -12.39 -16.26
N THR A 76 -15.45 -12.95 -15.07
CA THR A 76 -16.52 -13.13 -14.07
C THR A 76 -16.52 -12.01 -13.05
N ASN A 77 -15.34 -11.58 -12.59
CA ASN A 77 -15.22 -10.52 -11.61
C ASN A 77 -15.40 -9.15 -12.26
N ALA A 78 -16.20 -8.27 -11.64
CA ALA A 78 -16.38 -6.89 -12.08
C ALA A 78 -15.83 -5.85 -11.08
N ASN A 79 -15.43 -6.30 -9.89
CA ASN A 79 -14.99 -5.44 -8.78
C ASN A 79 -13.49 -5.12 -8.83
N LEU A 80 -12.70 -6.00 -9.45
CA LEU A 80 -11.25 -5.88 -9.50
C LEU A 80 -10.87 -4.70 -10.42
N THR A 81 -10.17 -3.73 -9.88
CA THR A 81 -9.73 -2.53 -10.63
C THR A 81 -8.21 -2.49 -10.79
N ASP A 82 -7.49 -3.31 -10.03
CA ASP A 82 -6.04 -3.29 -10.02
C ASP A 82 -5.44 -4.69 -9.88
N LEU A 83 -4.84 -5.20 -10.95
CA LEU A 83 -4.16 -6.49 -10.98
C LEU A 83 -2.70 -6.31 -11.38
N ASN A 84 -1.79 -6.65 -10.46
CA ASN A 84 -0.35 -6.54 -10.70
C ASN A 84 0.34 -7.90 -10.61
N LEU A 85 0.75 -8.42 -11.77
CA LEU A 85 1.52 -9.66 -11.92
C LEU A 85 2.95 -9.38 -12.42
N ASN A 86 3.42 -8.14 -12.36
CA ASN A 86 4.71 -7.74 -12.93
C ASN A 86 5.88 -8.50 -12.30
N ASN A 87 6.91 -8.79 -13.10
CA ASN A 87 8.10 -9.54 -12.68
C ASN A 87 7.74 -10.87 -11.99
N SER A 88 6.64 -11.51 -12.40
CA SER A 88 6.18 -12.76 -11.78
C SER A 88 6.15 -13.95 -12.71
N MET A 89 6.56 -13.80 -13.96
CA MET A 89 6.62 -14.91 -14.91
C MET A 89 7.89 -14.78 -15.76
N PRO A 90 8.46 -15.90 -16.23
CA PRO A 90 9.39 -15.86 -17.34
C PRO A 90 8.69 -15.29 -18.58
N LYS A 91 9.48 -14.92 -19.59
CA LYS A 91 9.02 -14.32 -20.84
C LYS A 91 7.78 -15.05 -21.39
N VAL A 92 6.69 -14.32 -21.55
CA VAL A 92 5.42 -14.83 -22.07
C VAL A 92 5.33 -14.53 -23.57
N SER A 93 5.03 -15.55 -24.37
CA SER A 93 4.92 -15.43 -25.82
C SER A 93 3.58 -14.91 -26.29
N ASP A 94 2.49 -15.22 -25.57
CA ASP A 94 1.15 -14.79 -25.93
C ASP A 94 0.37 -14.30 -24.69
N ILE A 95 -0.10 -13.05 -24.76
CA ILE A 95 -0.96 -12.45 -23.74
C ILE A 95 -2.30 -12.02 -24.32
N GLU A 96 -2.57 -12.26 -25.61
CA GLU A 96 -3.80 -11.85 -26.26
C GLU A 96 -5.06 -12.37 -25.55
N PRO A 97 -5.14 -13.65 -25.10
CA PRO A 97 -6.31 -14.13 -24.37
C PRO A 97 -6.58 -13.35 -23.09
N LEU A 98 -5.53 -12.93 -22.39
CA LEU A 98 -5.66 -12.11 -21.18
C LEU A 98 -6.10 -10.68 -21.52
N VAL A 99 -5.54 -10.10 -22.59
CA VAL A 99 -5.96 -8.78 -23.07
C VAL A 99 -7.42 -8.78 -23.50
N GLU A 100 -7.84 -9.79 -24.22
CA GLU A 100 -9.23 -9.96 -24.66
C GLU A 100 -10.17 -10.19 -23.47
N ALA A 101 -9.75 -10.91 -22.44
CA ALA A 101 -10.53 -11.06 -21.21
C ALA A 101 -10.67 -9.75 -20.43
N ALA A 102 -9.65 -8.90 -20.46
CA ALA A 102 -9.61 -7.64 -19.73
C ALA A 102 -10.17 -6.43 -20.51
N LYS A 103 -10.38 -6.55 -21.82
CA LYS A 103 -10.74 -5.40 -22.69
C LYS A 103 -12.04 -4.72 -22.27
N ASP A 104 -13.02 -5.51 -21.85
CA ASP A 104 -14.36 -5.06 -21.47
C ASP A 104 -14.47 -4.87 -19.95
N HIS A 105 -13.39 -5.13 -19.20
CA HIS A 105 -13.41 -4.99 -17.75
C HIS A 105 -13.44 -3.49 -17.39
N PRO A 106 -14.46 -3.02 -16.64
CA PRO A 106 -14.83 -1.60 -16.59
C PRO A 106 -13.77 -0.64 -16.02
N SER A 107 -12.73 -1.14 -15.36
CA SER A 107 -11.72 -0.31 -14.67
C SER A 107 -10.41 -1.04 -14.41
N LEU A 108 -10.16 -2.19 -15.04
CA LEU A 108 -9.04 -3.03 -14.66
C LEU A 108 -7.73 -2.55 -15.28
N LEU A 109 -6.81 -2.14 -14.42
CA LEU A 109 -5.40 -2.03 -14.75
C LEU A 109 -4.77 -3.42 -14.65
N VAL A 110 -4.62 -4.12 -15.77
CA VAL A 110 -3.81 -5.34 -15.81
C VAL A 110 -2.39 -4.93 -16.12
N LEU A 111 -1.44 -5.16 -15.22
CA LEU A 111 -0.01 -4.99 -15.52
C LEU A 111 0.64 -6.35 -15.82
N PRO A 112 0.50 -6.92 -17.03
CA PRO A 112 1.45 -7.89 -17.54
C PRO A 112 2.57 -7.12 -18.26
N LEU A 113 3.79 -7.58 -18.47
CA LEU A 113 4.59 -8.73 -18.07
C LEU A 113 6.01 -8.30 -18.51
N ALA A 114 7.05 -9.08 -18.23
CA ALA A 114 8.30 -8.93 -18.98
C ALA A 114 8.10 -9.38 -20.45
N PHE A 115 7.24 -8.67 -21.19
CA PHE A 115 7.00 -8.86 -22.61
C PHE A 115 8.23 -8.37 -23.36
N ASP A 116 8.97 -9.29 -23.98
CA ASP A 116 10.29 -9.00 -24.55
C ASP A 116 10.24 -8.31 -25.92
N GLY A 117 9.04 -7.96 -26.39
CA GLY A 117 8.83 -7.15 -27.59
C GLY A 117 9.22 -7.83 -28.89
N LYS A 118 9.45 -9.15 -28.92
CA LYS A 118 9.96 -9.85 -30.12
C LYS A 118 8.90 -10.30 -31.11
N ALA A 119 7.64 -10.45 -30.71
CA ALA A 119 6.54 -10.64 -31.64
C ALA A 119 5.75 -9.34 -31.76
N ARG A 120 5.29 -8.98 -32.97
CA ARG A 120 4.36 -7.86 -33.20
C ARG A 120 3.16 -7.99 -32.28
N ALA A 121 3.21 -7.37 -31.10
CA ALA A 121 2.06 -7.25 -30.23
C ALA A 121 0.90 -6.68 -31.07
N SER A 122 -0.27 -7.31 -31.01
CA SER A 122 -1.48 -6.79 -31.63
C SER A 122 -1.84 -5.43 -31.02
N GLU A 123 -2.66 -4.64 -31.73
CA GLU A 123 -3.04 -3.31 -31.26
C GLU A 123 -3.71 -3.32 -29.87
N PRO A 124 -4.59 -4.29 -29.51
CA PRO A 124 -5.14 -4.39 -28.15
C PRO A 124 -4.06 -4.52 -27.07
N VAL A 125 -3.03 -5.32 -27.32
CA VAL A 125 -1.90 -5.50 -26.41
C VAL A 125 -1.13 -4.18 -26.25
N ARG A 126 -0.86 -3.48 -27.36
CA ARG A 126 -0.18 -2.16 -27.31
C ARG A 126 -0.99 -1.11 -26.59
N ASP A 127 -2.30 -1.07 -26.81
CA ASP A 127 -3.21 -0.14 -26.14
C ASP A 127 -3.25 -0.37 -24.64
N MET A 128 -3.35 -1.64 -24.22
CA MET A 128 -3.23 -1.99 -22.81
C MET A 128 -1.89 -1.52 -22.24
N ILE A 129 -0.76 -1.81 -22.89
CA ILE A 129 0.57 -1.36 -22.41
C ILE A 129 0.65 0.17 -22.30
N ARG A 130 0.11 0.92 -23.28
CA ARG A 130 0.07 2.40 -23.24
C ARG A 130 -0.74 2.91 -22.07
N ARG A 131 -1.97 2.41 -21.89
CA ARG A 131 -2.85 2.76 -20.76
C ARG A 131 -2.17 2.46 -19.43
N ASN A 132 -1.57 1.28 -19.31
CA ASN A 132 -0.91 0.86 -18.09
C ASN A 132 0.28 1.74 -17.71
N LYS A 133 1.11 2.09 -18.70
CA LYS A 133 2.28 2.95 -18.48
C LYS A 133 1.86 4.34 -18.02
N ALA A 134 0.78 4.89 -18.58
CA ALA A 134 0.22 6.18 -18.16
C ALA A 134 -0.30 6.12 -16.71
N GLU A 135 -1.04 5.06 -16.37
CA GLU A 135 -1.61 4.88 -15.03
C GLU A 135 -0.53 4.64 -13.96
N VAL A 136 0.48 3.82 -14.24
CA VAL A 136 1.62 3.63 -13.32
C VAL A 136 2.31 4.96 -13.04
N LYS A 137 2.50 5.78 -14.08
CA LYS A 137 3.08 7.12 -13.92
C LYS A 137 2.18 8.01 -13.04
N SER A 138 0.88 8.05 -13.33
CA SER A 138 -0.11 8.79 -12.54
C SER A 138 -0.07 8.41 -11.06
N ARG A 139 -0.10 7.11 -10.74
CA ARG A 139 0.01 6.61 -9.37
C ARG A 139 1.35 6.93 -8.73
N GLN A 140 2.45 6.88 -9.49
CA GLN A 140 3.76 7.25 -9.00
C GLN A 140 3.84 8.74 -8.66
N ASP A 141 3.22 9.60 -9.47
CA ASP A 141 3.11 11.04 -9.24
C ASP A 141 2.29 11.32 -7.96
N VAL A 142 1.17 10.62 -7.75
CA VAL A 142 0.38 10.69 -6.51
C VAL A 142 1.20 10.26 -5.29
N ILE A 143 1.98 9.17 -5.38
CA ILE A 143 2.86 8.73 -4.29
C ILE A 143 3.91 9.80 -3.97
N VAL A 144 4.48 10.46 -4.98
CA VAL A 144 5.44 11.55 -4.77
C VAL A 144 4.78 12.74 -4.07
N GLN A 145 3.56 13.10 -4.50
CA GLN A 145 2.78 14.17 -3.86
C GLN A 145 2.44 13.83 -2.40
N LEU A 146 1.97 12.62 -2.11
CA LEU A 146 1.67 12.16 -0.75
C LEU A 146 2.92 12.17 0.14
N ARG A 147 4.07 11.74 -0.39
CA ARG A 147 5.35 11.79 0.35
C ARG A 147 5.76 13.23 0.66
N ALA A 148 5.59 14.15 -0.29
CA ALA A 148 5.90 15.56 -0.07
C ALA A 148 4.96 16.20 0.96
N ALA A 149 3.65 15.92 0.87
CA ALA A 149 2.65 16.39 1.83
C ALA A 149 2.95 15.86 3.24
N HIS A 150 3.22 14.57 3.38
CA HIS A 150 3.59 13.97 4.67
C HIS A 150 4.90 14.56 5.23
N ALA A 151 5.91 14.80 4.39
CA ALA A 151 7.15 15.44 4.82
C ALA A 151 6.92 16.88 5.34
N ALA A 152 6.05 17.64 4.68
CA ALA A 152 5.66 18.99 5.12
C ALA A 152 4.92 18.95 6.47
N GLU A 153 3.98 18.02 6.64
CA GLU A 153 3.27 17.81 7.90
C GLU A 153 4.21 17.43 9.04
N VAL A 154 5.13 16.48 8.80
CA VAL A 154 6.16 16.10 9.78
C VAL A 154 7.04 17.30 10.14
N SER A 155 7.41 18.15 9.18
CA SER A 155 8.18 19.36 9.45
C SER A 155 7.40 20.36 10.31
N ALA A 156 6.11 20.54 10.05
CA ALA A 156 5.24 21.41 10.83
C ALA A 156 5.06 20.90 12.28
N LEU A 157 4.87 19.60 12.45
CA LEU A 157 4.79 18.96 13.77
C LEU A 157 6.10 19.12 14.55
N LYS A 158 7.25 18.95 13.91
CA LYS A 158 8.56 19.18 14.54
C LYS A 158 8.73 20.62 15.01
N ALA A 159 8.35 21.60 14.19
CA ALA A 159 8.41 23.02 14.57
C ALA A 159 7.49 23.31 15.76
N ARG A 160 6.29 22.73 15.79
CA ARG A 160 5.35 22.89 16.90
C ARG A 160 5.87 22.26 18.20
N ILE A 161 6.52 21.11 18.12
CA ILE A 161 7.17 20.48 19.29
C ILE A 161 8.26 21.40 19.84
N ALA A 162 9.13 21.96 18.99
CA ALA A 162 10.18 22.88 19.43
C ALA A 162 9.62 24.14 20.11
N GLU A 163 8.53 24.71 19.60
CA GLU A 163 7.86 25.86 20.23
C GLU A 163 7.27 25.50 21.61
N LEU A 164 6.70 24.31 21.75
CA LEU A 164 6.17 23.82 23.02
C LEU A 164 7.29 23.55 24.03
N GLU A 165 8.42 22.99 23.60
CA GLU A 165 9.60 22.77 24.44
C GLU A 165 10.18 24.09 24.97
N ASP A 166 10.23 25.14 24.13
CA ASP A 166 10.69 26.47 24.54
C ASP A 166 9.73 27.13 25.56
N LYS A 167 8.42 26.98 25.35
CA LYS A 167 7.40 27.42 26.31
C LYS A 167 7.51 26.71 27.65
N VAL A 168 7.69 25.39 27.64
CA VAL A 168 7.87 24.60 28.86
C VAL A 168 9.09 25.08 29.64
N ARG A 169 10.22 25.30 28.95
CA ARG A 169 11.43 25.85 29.57
C ARG A 169 11.20 27.23 30.19
N GLY A 170 10.51 28.12 29.48
CA GLY A 170 10.15 29.45 30.00
C GLY A 170 9.29 29.38 31.26
N TYR A 171 8.35 28.43 31.35
CA TYR A 171 7.56 28.22 32.58
C TYR A 171 8.41 27.67 33.73
N GLU A 172 9.34 26.76 33.46
CA GLU A 172 10.28 26.23 34.47
C GLU A 172 11.19 27.34 35.04
N GLU A 173 11.77 28.18 34.17
CA GLU A 173 12.62 29.30 34.58
C GLU A 173 11.86 30.34 35.40
N ALA A 174 10.63 30.70 34.98
CA ALA A 174 9.78 31.63 35.72
C ALA A 174 9.37 31.07 37.10
N GLY A 175 9.08 29.77 37.19
CA GLY A 175 8.79 29.08 38.44
C GLY A 175 9.98 29.08 39.41
N ALA A 176 11.19 28.79 38.89
CA ALA A 176 12.43 28.82 39.66
C ALA A 176 12.76 30.24 40.18
N ALA A 177 12.56 31.28 39.36
CA ALA A 177 12.76 32.66 39.78
C ALA A 177 11.78 33.08 40.90
N THR A 178 10.51 32.70 40.78
CA THR A 178 9.48 33.04 41.77
C THR A 178 9.75 32.38 43.12
N THR A 179 10.14 31.10 43.11
CA THR A 179 10.52 30.37 44.33
C THR A 179 11.79 30.92 44.98
N GLY A 180 12.82 31.26 44.19
CA GLY A 180 14.04 31.90 44.67
C GLY A 180 13.78 33.25 45.37
N ASN A 181 12.95 34.11 44.77
CA ASN A 181 12.58 35.39 45.37
C ASN A 181 11.83 35.21 46.70
N ALA A 182 10.87 34.28 46.76
CA ALA A 182 10.13 33.99 47.99
C ALA A 182 11.05 33.47 49.12
N LEU A 183 12.00 32.59 48.80
CA LEU A 183 13.01 32.10 49.76
C LEU A 183 13.94 33.22 50.24
N GLY A 184 14.39 34.11 49.35
CA GLY A 184 15.18 35.29 49.71
C GLY A 184 14.45 36.21 50.68
N GLN A 185 13.18 36.52 50.40
CA GLN A 185 12.32 37.32 51.27
C GLN A 185 12.13 36.66 52.65
N MET A 186 11.83 35.37 52.70
CA MET A 186 11.72 34.62 53.96
C MET A 186 13.03 34.61 54.75
N SER A 187 14.18 34.43 54.10
CA SER A 187 15.48 34.49 54.76
C SER A 187 15.78 35.88 55.31
N SER A 188 15.39 36.95 54.61
CA SER A 188 15.56 38.32 55.11
C SER A 188 14.68 38.61 56.32
N LEU A 189 13.44 38.08 56.36
CA LEU A 189 12.54 38.20 57.51
C LEU A 189 13.02 37.42 58.74
N LEU A 190 13.69 36.28 58.54
CA LEU A 190 14.27 35.51 59.64
C LEU A 190 15.54 36.15 60.21
N ASN A 191 16.32 36.84 59.38
CA ASN A 191 17.56 37.51 59.78
C ASN A 191 17.38 38.99 60.19
N SER A 192 16.18 39.55 60.08
CA SER A 192 15.90 40.88 60.63
C SER A 192 15.97 40.87 62.16
N PRO A 193 16.56 41.90 62.80
CA PRO A 193 16.63 41.99 64.26
C PRO A 193 15.23 41.91 64.86
N ARG A 194 15.05 41.11 65.92
CA ARG A 194 13.81 41.17 66.71
C ARG A 194 13.77 42.52 67.39
N GLU A 195 12.75 43.32 67.07
CA GLU A 195 12.46 44.51 67.86
C GLU A 195 12.04 44.06 69.26
N ASP A 196 12.78 44.54 70.26
CA ASP A 196 12.61 44.27 71.70
C ASP A 196 11.32 44.89 72.27
#